data_AF-A0A7S0T877-F1
#
_entry.id   AF-A0A7S0T877-F1
#
_cell.length_a   1.000
_cell.length_b   1.000
_cell.length_c   1.000
_cell.angle_alpha   90.00
_cell.angle_beta   90.00
_cell.angle_gamma   90.00
#
_symmetry.space_group_name_H-M   'P 1'
#
loop_
_entity.id
_entity.type
_entity.pdbx_description
1 polymer ?
#
loop_
_entity_poly.entity_id
_entity_poly.type
_entity_poly.pdbx_seq_one_letter_code
_entity_poly.pdbx_strand_id
1 'polypeptide(L)'
;LLPGFRLFSLGEVRSVLENGRCGGAMLSAVIGGKLSEGINFGDELGRAVVVVGLPFPNPSDPELVQVRQYIASSISPDYAAEYLEDLCMKAVNQTVGRVIRHARDYASILLIDSRFSRNSIHSKL
;
A
#
# COMPACT_ATOMS: atom_id res chain seq x y z
N LEU A 1 0.54 -19.54 11.83
CA LEU A 1 0.87 -18.25 12.49
C LEU A 1 2.08 -18.49 13.37
N LEU A 2 3.19 -17.80 13.11
CA LEU A 2 4.42 -17.92 13.91
C LEU A 2 4.14 -17.43 15.35
N PRO A 3 4.70 -18.07 16.39
CA PRO A 3 4.54 -17.62 17.76
C PRO A 3 5.11 -16.21 17.92
N GLY A 4 4.28 -15.27 18.39
CA GLY A 4 4.63 -13.85 18.54
C GLY A 4 3.78 -12.87 17.71
N PHE A 5 3.03 -13.35 16.71
CA PHE A 5 2.11 -12.50 15.94
C PHE A 5 0.74 -12.42 16.63
N ARG A 6 0.42 -11.24 17.18
CA ARG A 6 -0.95 -10.92 17.64
C ARG A 6 -1.65 -10.06 16.59
N LEU A 7 -2.93 -10.37 16.34
CA LEU A 7 -3.83 -9.47 15.62
C LEU A 7 -4.24 -8.37 16.60
N PHE A 8 -4.01 -7.11 16.24
CA PHE A 8 -4.39 -5.96 17.05
C PHE A 8 -5.57 -5.23 16.41
N SER A 9 -6.54 -4.81 17.23
CA SER A 9 -7.54 -3.82 16.80
C SER A 9 -6.90 -2.44 16.65
N LEU A 10 -7.53 -1.54 15.89
CA LEU A 10 -7.03 -0.17 15.67
C LEU A 10 -6.72 0.58 16.98
N GLY A 11 -7.54 0.40 18.01
CA GLY A 11 -7.33 1.01 19.32
C GLY A 11 -6.13 0.44 20.07
N GLU A 12 -5.87 -0.87 19.93
CA GLU A 12 -4.74 -1.53 20.56
C GLU A 12 -3.41 -1.20 19.86
N VAL A 13 -3.41 -1.04 18.52
CA VAL A 13 -2.22 -0.61 17.78
C VAL A 13 -1.71 0.72 18.33
N ARG A 14 -2.61 1.69 18.53
CA ARG A 14 -2.23 3.00 19.09
C ARG A 14 -1.68 2.88 20.51
N SER A 15 -2.34 2.09 21.36
CA SER A 15 -1.88 1.84 22.72
C SER A 15 -0.51 1.15 22.78
N VAL A 16 -0.23 0.22 21.87
CA VAL A 16 1.08 -0.46 21.77
C VAL A 16 2.16 0.50 21.27
N LEU A 17 1.83 1.39 20.33
CA LEU A 17 2.75 2.43 19.84
C LEU A 17 3.06 3.47 20.92
N GLU A 18 2.06 3.89 21.70
CA GLU A 18 2.21 4.93 22.73
C GLU A 18 2.79 4.39 24.06
N ASN A 19 2.49 3.13 24.43
CA ASN A 19 2.94 2.51 25.70
C ASN A 19 4.16 1.59 25.54
N GLY A 20 4.74 1.49 24.35
CA GLY A 20 5.92 0.68 24.06
C GLY A 20 7.14 1.16 24.86
N ARG A 21 7.42 0.50 25.99
CA ARG A 21 8.62 0.72 26.79
C ARG A 21 9.87 0.32 25.97
N CYS A 22 10.64 1.32 25.53
CA CYS A 22 12.00 1.17 25.00
C CYS A 22 12.17 0.05 23.94
N GLY A 23 11.48 0.18 22.81
CA GLY A 23 11.67 -0.71 21.66
C GLY A 23 10.75 -0.29 20.53
N GLY A 24 11.29 -0.15 19.31
CA GLY A 24 10.45 0.12 18.13
C GLY A 24 9.42 -0.99 17.89
N ALA A 25 8.35 -0.67 17.17
CA ALA A 25 7.31 -1.62 16.80
C ALA A 25 7.23 -1.78 15.28
N MET A 26 6.89 -2.99 14.82
CA MET A 26 6.58 -3.26 13.42
C MET A 26 5.09 -3.53 13.28
N LEU A 27 4.43 -2.79 12.39
CA LEU A 27 3.06 -3.06 11.99
C LEU A 27 3.06 -3.66 10.58
N SER A 28 2.39 -4.80 10.43
CA SER A 28 2.12 -5.40 9.12
C SER A 28 0.63 -5.31 8.83
N ALA A 29 0.29 -4.71 7.68
CA ALA A 29 -1.09 -4.57 7.21
C ALA A 29 -1.15 -4.86 5.71
N VAL A 30 -2.35 -5.19 5.23
CA VAL A 30 -2.63 -5.42 3.80
C VAL A 30 -3.09 -4.10 3.18
N ILE A 31 -2.50 -3.74 2.04
CA ILE A 31 -2.91 -2.57 1.24
C ILE A 31 -4.35 -2.77 0.77
N GLY A 32 -5.21 -1.76 0.97
CA GLY A 32 -6.65 -1.85 0.67
C GLY A 32 -7.50 -2.45 1.80
N GLY A 33 -6.88 -2.79 2.93
CA GLY A 33 -7.60 -3.20 4.14
C GLY A 33 -7.92 -2.01 5.06
N LYS A 34 -8.93 -2.16 5.94
CA LYS A 34 -9.36 -1.14 6.91
C LYS A 34 -8.22 -0.59 7.79
N LEU A 35 -7.22 -1.41 8.09
CA LEU A 35 -6.04 -1.00 8.87
C LEU A 35 -5.09 -0.07 8.07
N SER A 36 -5.00 -0.26 6.75
CA SER A 36 -4.21 0.61 5.86
C SER A 36 -4.87 1.97 5.62
N GLU A 37 -6.18 2.08 5.82
CA GLU A 37 -6.99 3.32 5.71
C GLU A 37 -7.24 4.05 7.04
N GLY A 38 -7.18 3.38 8.20
CA GLY A 38 -7.60 3.98 9.47
C GLY A 38 -6.48 4.67 10.26
N ILE A 39 -5.22 4.32 10.01
CA ILE A 39 -4.12 4.70 10.92
C ILE A 39 -3.32 5.86 10.33
N ASN A 40 -3.05 6.87 11.16
CA ASN A 40 -2.29 8.06 10.83
C ASN A 40 -1.04 8.13 11.74
N PHE A 41 0.07 7.51 11.33
CA PHE A 41 1.41 7.55 11.98
C PHE A 41 2.09 8.93 12.04
N GLY A 42 1.77 9.77 13.02
CA GLY A 42 2.35 11.12 13.16
C GLY A 42 3.82 11.13 13.58
N ASP A 43 4.56 12.12 13.08
CA ASP A 43 5.89 12.54 13.52
C ASP A 43 6.97 11.44 13.53
N GLU A 44 7.24 10.84 14.69
CA GLU A 44 8.30 9.83 14.86
C GLU A 44 7.83 8.39 14.58
N LEU A 45 6.53 8.21 14.35
CA LEU A 45 5.95 6.90 14.01
C LEU A 45 6.04 6.67 12.50
N GLY A 46 6.49 5.49 12.08
CA GLY A 46 6.51 5.11 10.66
C GLY A 46 7.70 5.65 9.85
N ARG A 47 8.87 5.86 10.45
CA ARG A 47 10.10 6.30 9.75
C ARG A 47 10.55 5.41 8.59
N ALA A 48 10.08 4.18 8.53
CA ALA A 48 10.33 3.26 7.42
C ALA A 48 9.01 2.62 6.98
N VAL A 49 8.75 2.65 5.67
CA VAL A 49 7.65 1.95 5.02
C VAL A 49 8.24 0.84 4.17
N VAL A 50 7.75 -0.37 4.37
CA VAL A 50 8.11 -1.50 3.53
C VAL A 50 6.87 -1.95 2.77
N VAL A 51 6.90 -1.78 1.45
CA VAL A 51 5.86 -2.28 0.55
C VAL A 51 6.37 -3.59 -0.03
N VAL A 52 5.71 -4.69 0.34
CA VAL A 52 6.07 -6.04 -0.16
C VAL A 52 5.07 -6.43 -1.23
N GLY A 53 5.55 -6.57 -2.47
CA GLY A 53 4.71 -6.90 -3.61
C GLY A 53 3.92 -5.72 -4.19
N LEU A 54 3.22 -6.01 -5.29
CA LEU A 54 2.30 -5.09 -5.96
C LEU A 54 0.85 -5.47 -5.62
N PRO A 55 0.04 -4.54 -5.07
CA PRO A 55 -1.37 -4.77 -4.74
C PRO A 55 -2.25 -4.74 -6.00
N PHE A 56 -2.02 -5.65 -6.95
CA PHE A 56 -2.89 -5.79 -8.10
C PHE A 56 -4.29 -6.22 -7.65
N PRO A 57 -5.33 -5.64 -8.25
CA PRO A 57 -6.68 -6.02 -7.92
C PRO A 57 -6.99 -7.44 -8.45
N ASN A 58 -8.06 -8.03 -7.93
CA ASN A 58 -8.45 -9.38 -8.31
C ASN A 58 -8.89 -9.43 -9.79
N PRO A 59 -8.22 -10.21 -10.66
CA PRO A 59 -8.59 -10.30 -12.07
C PRO A 59 -9.97 -10.95 -12.31
N SER A 60 -10.49 -11.67 -11.32
CA SER A 60 -11.81 -12.34 -11.39
C SER A 60 -12.95 -11.47 -10.87
N ASP A 61 -12.69 -10.24 -10.43
CA ASP A 61 -13.72 -9.31 -10.01
C ASP A 61 -14.62 -8.93 -11.20
N PRO A 62 -15.94 -9.21 -11.14
CA PRO A 62 -16.84 -8.96 -12.26
C PRO A 62 -16.88 -7.48 -12.67
N GLU A 63 -16.74 -6.54 -11.73
CA GLU A 63 -16.74 -5.12 -12.04
C GLU A 63 -15.47 -4.74 -12.83
N LEU A 64 -14.32 -5.22 -12.39
CA LEU A 64 -13.05 -4.97 -13.08
C LEU A 64 -12.97 -5.65 -14.43
N VAL A 65 -13.52 -6.86 -14.57
CA VAL A 65 -13.61 -7.54 -15.87
C VAL A 65 -14.44 -6.71 -16.84
N GLN A 66 -15.59 -6.19 -16.42
CA GLN A 66 -16.45 -5.34 -17.26
C GLN A 66 -15.76 -4.03 -17.63
N VAL A 67 -15.16 -3.33 -16.67
CA VAL A 67 -14.43 -2.08 -16.91
C VAL A 67 -13.27 -2.31 -17.88
N ARG A 68 -12.50 -3.38 -17.68
CA ARG A 68 -11.38 -3.75 -18.55
C ARG A 68 -11.85 -4.05 -19.98
N GLN A 69 -12.95 -4.80 -20.15
CA GLN A 69 -13.52 -5.10 -21.47
C GLN A 69 -14.05 -3.84 -22.16
N TYR A 70 -14.68 -2.94 -21.41
CA TYR A 70 -15.16 -1.67 -21.92
C TYR A 70 -14.01 -0.79 -22.41
N ILE A 71 -12.94 -0.64 -21.62
CA ILE A 71 -11.75 0.11 -22.01
C ILE A 71 -11.06 -0.52 -23.23
N ALA A 72 -10.93 -1.85 -23.25
CA ALA A 72 -10.31 -2.56 -24.35
C ALA A 72 -11.05 -2.39 -25.68
N SER A 73 -12.39 -2.32 -25.63
CA SER A 73 -13.23 -2.10 -26.82
C SER A 73 -13.38 -0.64 -27.22
N SER A 74 -13.33 0.29 -26.26
CA SER A 74 -13.56 1.73 -26.50
C SER A 74 -12.29 2.52 -26.80
N ILE A 75 -11.13 2.10 -26.26
CA ILE A 75 -9.86 2.82 -26.36
C ILE A 75 -8.81 1.91 -27.01
N SER A 76 -8.25 0.97 -26.25
CA SER A 76 -7.31 -0.04 -26.74
C SER A 76 -7.07 -1.13 -25.68
N PRO A 77 -6.68 -2.34 -26.10
CA PRO A 77 -6.27 -3.41 -25.18
C PRO A 77 -5.04 -3.04 -24.33
N ASP A 78 -4.10 -2.26 -24.88
CA ASP A 78 -2.88 -1.84 -24.18
C ASP A 78 -3.22 -0.88 -23.03
N TYR A 79 -4.12 0.08 -23.28
CA TYR A 79 -4.59 1.01 -22.25
C TYR A 79 -5.37 0.29 -21.14
N ALA A 80 -6.07 -0.80 -21.46
CA ALA A 80 -6.73 -1.63 -20.45
C ALA A 80 -5.74 -2.36 -19.53
N ALA A 81 -4.54 -2.69 -20.02
CA ALA A 81 -3.46 -3.23 -19.18
C ALA A 81 -2.81 -2.14 -18.33
N GLU A 82 -2.57 -0.96 -18.91
CA GLU A 82 -2.04 0.21 -18.22
C GLU A 82 -2.94 0.65 -17.05
N TYR A 83 -4.26 0.60 -17.25
CA TYR A 83 -5.25 0.91 -16.23
C TYR A 83 -5.12 0.03 -14.97
N LEU A 84 -4.77 -1.25 -15.10
CA LEU A 84 -4.55 -2.13 -13.96
C LEU A 84 -3.29 -1.76 -13.18
N GLU A 85 -2.23 -1.38 -13.90
CA GLU A 85 -1.01 -0.85 -13.26
C GLU A 85 -1.32 0.46 -12.52
N ASP A 86 -2.15 1.34 -13.09
CA ASP A 86 -2.54 2.60 -12.45
C ASP A 86 -3.34 2.37 -11.16
N LEU A 87 -4.28 1.42 -11.16
CA LEU A 87 -5.00 1.03 -9.95
C LEU A 87 -4.06 0.53 -8.87
N CYS A 88 -3.10 -0.33 -9.24
CA CYS A 88 -2.09 -0.84 -8.35
C CYS A 88 -1.23 0.29 -7.75
N MET A 89 -0.74 1.20 -8.60
CA MET A 89 0.12 2.30 -8.17
C MET A 89 -0.61 3.35 -7.36
N LYS A 90 -1.90 3.62 -7.66
CA LYS A 90 -2.76 4.45 -6.80
C LYS A 90 -2.84 3.89 -5.38
N ALA A 91 -3.03 2.58 -5.22
CA ALA A 91 -3.10 1.96 -3.90
C ALA A 91 -1.76 2.05 -3.13
N VAL A 92 -0.63 1.85 -3.82
CA VAL A 92 0.71 2.02 -3.25
C VAL A 92 0.95 3.46 -2.82
N ASN A 93 0.72 4.43 -3.71
CA ASN A 93 0.98 5.84 -3.45
C ASN A 93 0.06 6.40 -2.36
N GLN A 94 -1.19 5.94 -2.26
CA GLN A 94 -2.06 6.25 -1.13
C GLN A 94 -1.50 5.73 0.20
N THR A 95 -0.94 4.52 0.21
CA THR A 95 -0.34 3.95 1.42
C THR A 95 0.94 4.71 1.82
N VAL A 96 1.80 5.02 0.86
CA VAL A 96 3.04 5.79 1.07
C VAL A 96 2.75 7.22 1.54
N GLY A 97 1.80 7.90 0.90
CA GLY A 97 1.40 9.27 1.25
C GLY A 97 0.77 9.43 2.64
N ARG A 98 0.36 8.32 3.28
CA ARG A 98 -0.10 8.32 4.67
C ARG A 98 1.04 8.36 5.68
N VAL A 99 2.23 7.99 5.23
CA VAL A 99 3.42 7.95 6.08
C VAL A 99 4.23 9.24 5.93
N ILE A 100 4.32 9.81 4.72
CA ILE A 100 4.97 11.11 4.49
C ILE A 100 3.90 12.21 4.47
N ARG A 101 3.79 13.01 5.54
CA ARG A 101 2.62 13.90 5.74
C ARG A 101 2.84 15.36 5.38
N HIS A 102 4.07 15.84 5.50
CA HIS A 102 4.38 17.25 5.30
C HIS A 102 5.79 17.43 4.77
N ALA A 103 6.07 18.59 4.17
CA ALA A 103 7.34 18.87 3.50
C ALA A 103 8.61 18.73 4.37
N ARG A 104 8.47 18.75 5.71
CA ARG A 104 9.57 18.55 6.67
C ARG A 104 9.66 17.13 7.23
N ASP A 105 8.82 16.22 6.75
CA ASP A 105 8.80 14.82 7.20
C ASP A 105 9.75 14.00 6.34
N TYR A 106 10.37 12.99 6.94
CA TYR A 106 11.24 12.07 6.21
C TYR A 106 10.92 10.64 6.60
N ALA A 107 10.81 9.79 5.59
CA ALA A 107 10.66 8.36 5.75
C ALA A 107 11.46 7.63 4.67
N SER A 108 11.98 6.45 5.01
CA SER A 108 12.58 5.55 4.03
C SER A 108 11.48 4.66 3.44
N ILE A 109 11.33 4.67 2.11
CA ILE A 109 10.41 3.77 1.41
C ILE A 109 11.21 2.63 0.81
N LEU A 110 10.88 1.40 1.20
CA LEU A 110 11.49 0.19 0.66
C LEU A 110 10.44 -0.58 -0.14
N LEU A 111 10.65 -0.67 -1.45
CA LEU A 111 9.79 -1.40 -2.38
C LEU A 111 10.40 -2.78 -2.65
N ILE A 112 9.74 -3.84 -2.20
CA ILE A 112 10.22 -5.22 -2.30
C ILE A 112 9.37 -5.96 -3.33
N ASP A 113 9.69 -5.75 -4.62
CA ASP A 113 9.25 -6.58 -5.74
C ASP A 113 10.08 -6.24 -6.99
N SER A 114 10.56 -7.24 -7.73
CA SER A 114 11.29 -7.02 -8.99
C SER A 114 10.50 -6.23 -10.04
N ARG A 115 9.17 -6.27 -9.98
CA ARG A 115 8.28 -5.58 -10.91
C ARG A 115 8.31 -4.06 -10.74
N PHE A 116 8.70 -3.53 -9.57
CA PHE A 116 8.89 -2.09 -9.40
C PHE A 116 10.02 -1.53 -10.28
N SER A 117 10.95 -2.38 -10.74
CA SER A 117 12.01 -1.98 -11.68
C SER A 117 11.54 -1.86 -13.13
N ARG A 118 10.30 -2.23 -13.46
CA ARG A 118 9.76 -2.04 -14.82
C ARG A 118 9.50 -0.56 -15.06
N ASN A 119 9.91 -0.05 -16.23
CA ASN A 119 9.73 1.36 -16.58
C ASN A 119 8.28 1.83 -16.49
N SER A 120 7.31 0.99 -16.87
CA SER A 120 5.88 1.32 -16.80
C SER A 120 5.37 1.57 -15.38
N ILE A 121 5.98 0.91 -14.39
CA ILE A 121 5.60 1.01 -12.97
C ILE A 121 6.44 2.10 -12.29
N HIS A 122 7.74 2.13 -12.56
CA HIS A 122 8.66 3.09 -11.96
C HIS A 122 8.29 4.53 -12.33
N SER A 123 7.77 4.78 -13.55
CA SER A 123 7.33 6.12 -13.95
C SER A 123 6.04 6.59 -13.25
N LYS A 124 5.35 5.70 -12.53
CA LYS A 124 4.06 5.96 -11.85
C LYS A 124 4.20 6.10 -10.33
N LEU A 125 5.43 5.95 -9.80
CA LEU A 125 5.79 6.19 -8.40
C LEU A 125 5.86 7.68 -8.09
#